data_AF-A0A8F4TEQ4-F1
#
_entry.id   AF-A0A8F4TEQ4-F1
#
_cell.length_a   1.000
_cell.length_b   1.000
_cell.length_c   1.000
_cell.angle_alpha   90.00
_cell.angle_beta   90.00
_cell.angle_gamma   90.00
#
_symmetry.space_group_name_H-M   'P 1'
#
loop_
_entity.id
_entity.type
_entity.pdbx_description
1 polymer ?
#
loop_
_entity_poly.entity_id
_entity_poly.type
_entity_poly.pdbx_seq_one_letter_code
_entity_poly.pdbx_strand_id
1 'polypeptide(L)' 'MVNSNLSSIFVPIVSLVFSALTMVLSFLYIQKDEIL' A
#
# COMPACT_ATOMS: atom_id res chain seq x y z
N MET A 1 -15.82 21.64 10.34
CA MET A 1 -14.56 21.60 9.57
C MET A 1 -14.08 20.17 9.56
N VAL A 2 -14.03 19.52 8.39
CA VAL A 2 -13.30 18.25 8.25
C VAL A 2 -11.85 18.54 8.63
N ASN A 3 -11.28 17.72 9.52
CA ASN A 3 -9.95 17.93 10.06
C ASN A 3 -8.94 18.05 8.91
N SER A 4 -8.43 19.26 8.65
CA SER A 4 -7.60 19.58 7.46
C SER A 4 -6.34 18.73 7.36
N ASN A 5 -5.92 18.13 8.47
CA ASN A 5 -4.72 17.30 8.58
C ASN A 5 -4.96 15.85 8.13
N LEU A 6 -6.22 15.41 7.99
CA LEU A 6 -6.56 14.07 7.49
C LEU A 6 -5.98 13.85 6.10
N SER A 7 -6.16 14.81 5.18
CA SER A 7 -5.63 14.70 3.82
C SER A 7 -4.10 14.56 3.83
N SER A 8 -3.40 15.37 4.62
CA SER A 8 -1.94 15.33 4.73
C SER A 8 -1.39 14.00 5.27
N ILE A 9 -2.19 13.23 6.02
CA ILE A 9 -1.79 11.94 6.60
C ILE A 9 -2.20 10.80 5.66
N PHE A 10 -3.43 10.84 5.13
CA PHE A 10 -3.95 9.78 4.27
C PHE A 10 -3.30 9.76 2.89
N VAL A 11 -2.92 10.92 2.34
CA VAL A 11 -2.24 10.99 1.04
C VAL A 11 -0.91 10.22 1.03
N PRO A 12 0.05 10.44 1.93
CA PRO A 12 1.29 9.66 1.95
C PRO A 12 1.06 8.20 2.35
N ILE A 13 0.10 7.90 3.22
CA ILE A 13 -0.20 6.52 3.61
C ILE A 13 -0.74 5.72 2.42
N VAL A 14 -1.70 6.26 1.66
CA VAL A 14 -2.29 5.56 0.51
C VAL A 14 -1.31 5.53 -0.67
N SER A 15 -0.55 6.61 -0.91
CA SER A 15 0.38 6.65 -2.05
C SER A 15 1.67 5.87 -1.83
N LEU A 16 2.25 5.92 -0.62
CA LEU A 16 3.53 5.28 -0.33
C LEU A 16 3.33 3.93 0.34
N VAL A 17 2.66 3.90 1.48
CA VAL A 17 2.56 2.68 2.31
C VAL A 17 1.71 1.64 1.62
N PHE A 18 0.51 2.01 1.14
CA PHE A 18 -0.37 1.06 0.47
C PHE A 18 0.20 0.60 -0.87
N SER A 19 0.83 1.49 -1.66
CA SER A 19 1.51 1.13 -2.90
C SER A 19 2.67 0.15 -2.65
N ALA A 20 3.54 0.43 -1.67
CA ALA A 20 4.66 -0.43 -1.31
C ALA A 20 4.17 -1.80 -0.80
N LEU A 21 3.15 -1.82 0.08
CA LEU A 21 2.55 -3.06 0.57
C LEU A 21 1.96 -3.88 -0.58
N THR A 22 1.26 -3.24 -1.51
CA THR A 22 0.67 -3.93 -2.67
C THR A 22 1.75 -4.57 -3.53
N MET A 23 2.86 -3.88 -3.80
CA MET A 23 3.99 -4.44 -4.55
C MET A 23 4.62 -5.64 -3.84
N VAL A 24 4.90 -5.53 -2.54
CA VAL A 24 5.50 -6.63 -1.77
C VAL A 24 4.58 -7.83 -1.70
N LEU A 25 3.29 -7.62 -1.42
CA LEU A 25 2.30 -8.69 -1.34
C LEU A 25 2.09 -9.35 -2.70
N SER A 26 2.03 -8.59 -3.78
CA SER A 26 1.90 -9.12 -5.14
C SER A 26 3.12 -9.95 -5.53
N PHE A 27 4.33 -9.48 -5.20
CA PHE A 27 5.57 -10.22 -5.44
C PHE A 27 5.62 -11.55 -4.68
N LEU A 28 5.20 -11.56 -3.41
CA LEU A 28 5.12 -12.78 -2.63
C LEU A 28 4.04 -13.72 -3.15
N TYR A 29 2.89 -13.18 -3.58
CA TYR A 29 1.79 -13.96 -4.15
C TYR A 29 2.23 -14.67 -5.45
N ILE A 30 2.85 -13.94 -6.38
CA ILE A 30 3.33 -14.49 -7.66
C ILE A 30 4.37 -15.58 -7.42
N GLN A 31 5.37 -15.34 -6.55
CA GLN A 31 6.36 -16.38 -6.24
C GLN A 31 5.73 -17.60 -5.58
N LYS A 32 4.68 -17.43 -4.77
CA LYS A 32 3.99 -18.54 -4.12
C LYS A 32 3.26 -19.43 -5.14
N ASP A 33 2.75 -18.85 -6.22
CA ASP A 33 2.16 -19.61 -7.35
C ASP A 33 3.22 -20.24 -8.26
N GLU A 34 4.45 -19.69 -8.35
CA GLU A 34 5.57 -20.31 -9.08
C GLU A 34 6.27 -21.44 -8.30
N ILE A 35 6.11 -21.50 -6.98
CA ILE A 35 6.71 -22.54 -6.11
C ILE A 35 5.85 -23.81 -6.02
N LEU A 36 4.55 -23.76 -6.38
CA LEU A 36 3.65 -24.90 -6.44
C LEU A 36 3.64 -25.55 -7.83
#